data_AF-A0A418UR82-F1
#
_entry.id   AF-A0A418UR82-F1
#
_cell.length_a   1.000
_cell.length_b   1.000
_cell.length_c   1.000
_cell.angle_alpha   90.00
_cell.angle_beta   90.00
_cell.angle_gamma   90.00
#
_symmetry.space_group_name_H-M   'P 1'
#
loop_
_entity.id
_entity.type
_entity.pdbx_description
1 polymer ?
#
loop_
_entity_poly.entity_id
_entity_poly.type
_entity_poly.pdbx_seq_one_letter_code
_entity_poly.pdbx_strand_id
1 'polypeptide(L)'
;MSSWDIDPTTVSSILNSEKDLAENDLTDALNDVSTEADSAMDTCLAATTLNPGGEAQLVASAIYDWFSMHQEELTGLGTTVVNVTTNTADAVQSYLDHDEDSALEFQRAAT
;
A
#
# COMPACT_ATOMS: atom_id res chain seq x y z
N MET A 1 2.97 27.40 10.95
CA MET A 1 2.75 27.39 9.49
C MET A 1 1.26 27.42 9.29
N SER A 2 0.74 28.42 8.54
CA SER A 2 -0.69 28.54 8.29
C SER A 2 -1.10 27.43 7.32
N SER A 3 -2.10 26.59 7.64
CA SER A 3 -2.56 25.51 6.75
C SER A 3 -3.34 26.01 5.52
N TRP A 4 -3.32 27.32 5.28
CA TRP A 4 -4.14 28.04 4.31
C TRP A 4 -3.43 28.47 3.03
N ASP A 5 -2.14 28.14 2.89
CA ASP A 5 -1.38 28.42 1.66
C ASP A 5 -1.06 27.10 0.94
N ILE A 6 -2.10 26.29 0.78
CA ILE A 6 -2.05 25.03 0.04
C ILE A 6 -2.84 25.26 -1.23
N ASP A 7 -2.20 25.09 -2.39
CA ASP A 7 -2.88 25.00 -3.68
C ASP A 7 -3.55 23.61 -3.78
N PRO A 8 -4.89 23.52 -3.63
CA PRO A 8 -5.58 22.24 -3.55
C PRO A 8 -5.55 21.50 -4.89
N THR A 9 -5.40 22.19 -6.02
CA THR A 9 -5.25 21.56 -7.33
C THR A 9 -3.89 20.87 -7.45
N THR A 10 -2.81 21.54 -7.02
CA THR A 10 -1.48 20.92 -6.96
C THR A 10 -1.47 19.73 -6.01
N VAL A 11 -2.11 19.83 -4.85
CA VAL A 11 -2.23 18.70 -3.90
C VAL A 11 -3.02 17.53 -4.49
N SER A 12 -4.14 17.78 -5.17
CA SER A 12 -4.89 16.73 -5.88
C SER A 12 -4.03 16.01 -6.91
N SER A 13 -3.25 16.75 -7.70
CA SER A 13 -2.34 16.14 -8.68
C SER A 13 -1.26 15.26 -8.03
N ILE A 14 -0.68 15.70 -6.91
CA ILE A 14 0.33 14.92 -6.18
C ILE A 14 -0.30 13.65 -5.60
N LEU A 15 -1.46 13.77 -4.94
CA LEU A 15 -2.13 12.62 -4.31
C LEU A 15 -2.59 11.58 -5.32
N ASN A 16 -3.05 12.00 -6.50
CA ASN A 16 -3.39 11.05 -7.57
C ASN A 16 -2.13 10.31 -8.08
N SER A 17 -1.00 10.99 -8.21
CA SER A 17 0.26 10.32 -8.55
C SER A 17 0.71 9.33 -7.47
N GLU A 18 0.60 9.68 -6.19
CA GLU A 18 0.93 8.78 -5.08
C GLU A 18 -0.04 7.60 -5.00
N LYS A 19 -1.33 7.83 -5.31
CA LYS A 19 -2.34 6.77 -5.43
C LYS A 19 -1.93 5.77 -6.51
N ASP A 20 -1.56 6.25 -7.70
CA ASP A 20 -1.13 5.39 -8.80
C ASP A 20 0.12 4.58 -8.44
N LEU A 21 1.10 5.17 -7.72
CA LEU A 21 2.28 4.46 -7.23
C LEU A 21 1.92 3.40 -6.18
N ALA A 22 0.96 3.68 -5.30
CA ALA A 22 0.52 2.72 -4.29
C ALA A 22 -0.28 1.55 -4.91
N GLU A 23 -1.22 1.86 -5.81
CA GLU A 23 -2.10 0.88 -6.44
C GLU A 23 -1.36 -0.05 -7.40
N ASN A 24 -0.37 0.46 -8.12
CA ASN A 24 0.39 -0.33 -9.09
C ASN A 24 1.72 -0.80 -8.49
N ASP A 25 2.68 0.12 -8.32
CA ASP A 25 4.07 -0.25 -8.02
C ASP A 25 4.23 -0.92 -6.65
N LEU A 26 3.61 -0.38 -5.61
CA LEU A 26 3.72 -0.97 -4.26
C LEU A 26 2.97 -2.30 -4.17
N THR A 27 1.78 -2.40 -4.75
CA THR A 27 0.99 -3.63 -4.74
C THR A 27 1.73 -4.74 -5.51
N ASP A 28 2.28 -4.44 -6.68
CA ASP A 28 3.08 -5.38 -7.47
C ASP A 28 4.34 -5.81 -6.72
N ALA A 29 5.09 -4.87 -6.14
CA ALA A 29 6.28 -5.19 -5.37
C ALA A 29 5.99 -6.09 -4.15
N LEU A 30 4.86 -5.90 -3.48
CA LEU A 30 4.46 -6.75 -2.35
C LEU A 30 4.00 -8.14 -2.79
N ASN A 31 3.34 -8.25 -3.95
CA ASN A 31 3.00 -9.54 -4.55
C ASN A 31 4.25 -10.32 -4.96
N ASP A 32 5.26 -9.64 -5.51
CA ASP A 32 6.56 -10.23 -5.85
C ASP A 32 7.27 -10.74 -4.59
N VAL A 33 7.32 -9.93 -3.53
CA VAL A 33 7.89 -10.35 -2.23
C VAL A 33 7.15 -11.55 -1.66
N SER A 34 5.82 -11.58 -1.73
CA SER A 34 5.01 -12.70 -1.28
C SER A 34 5.32 -13.99 -2.06
N THR A 35 5.46 -13.88 -3.39
CA THR A 35 5.80 -15.01 -4.27
C THR A 35 7.20 -15.57 -3.99
N GLU A 36 8.18 -14.70 -3.77
CA GLU A 36 9.53 -15.11 -3.39
C GLU A 36 9.58 -15.71 -1.98
N ALA A 37 8.76 -15.20 -1.04
CA ALA A 37 8.61 -15.78 0.29
C ALA A 37 8.03 -17.20 0.22
N ASP A 38 6.98 -17.43 -0.57
CA ASP A 38 6.40 -18.77 -0.80
C ASP A 38 7.45 -19.74 -1.38
N SER A 39 8.23 -19.27 -2.37
CA SER A 39 9.30 -20.08 -2.99
C SER A 39 10.42 -20.44 -2.01
N ALA A 40 10.79 -19.51 -1.12
CA ALA A 40 11.76 -19.74 -0.06
C ALA A 40 11.22 -20.73 0.98
N MET A 41 9.94 -20.62 1.35
CA MET A 41 9.26 -21.55 2.26
C MET A 41 9.23 -22.97 1.69
N ASP A 42 8.85 -23.15 0.43
CA ASP A 42 8.85 -24.46 -0.24
C ASP A 42 10.23 -25.10 -0.27
N THR A 43 11.26 -24.31 -0.57
CA THR A 43 12.65 -24.78 -0.57
C THR A 43 13.09 -25.21 0.83
N CYS A 44 12.75 -24.43 1.85
CA CYS A 44 13.06 -24.76 3.24
C CYS A 44 12.33 -26.02 3.69
N LEU A 45 11.03 -26.15 3.36
CA LEU A 45 10.24 -27.35 3.66
C LEU A 45 10.86 -28.59 3.01
N ALA A 46 11.23 -28.53 1.73
CA ALA A 46 11.93 -29.61 1.04
C ALA A 46 13.25 -29.98 1.74
N ALA A 47 14.08 -28.99 2.09
CA ALA A 47 15.34 -29.21 2.80
C ALA A 47 15.13 -29.89 4.16
N THR A 48 14.07 -29.53 4.90
CA THR A 48 13.78 -30.17 6.19
C THR A 48 13.39 -31.64 6.05
N THR A 49 12.75 -32.04 4.95
CA THR A 49 12.34 -33.44 4.74
C THR A 49 13.49 -34.36 4.33
N LEU A 50 14.54 -33.83 3.71
CA LEU A 50 15.65 -34.60 3.13
C LEU A 50 16.73 -35.02 4.13
N ASN A 51 16.88 -34.30 5.25
CA ASN A 51 17.94 -34.58 6.22
C ASN A 51 17.48 -34.35 7.68
N PRO A 52 16.68 -35.27 8.24
CA PRO A 52 16.08 -35.11 9.56
C PRO A 52 17.16 -35.08 10.68
N GLY A 53 17.17 -34.00 11.45
CA GLY A 53 17.97 -33.79 12.65
C GLY A 53 19.25 -32.95 12.47
N GLY A 54 19.57 -32.49 11.26
CA GLY A 54 20.79 -31.71 10.98
C GLY A 54 20.64 -30.20 11.29
N GLU A 55 21.76 -29.51 11.54
CA GLU A 55 21.78 -28.05 11.75
C GLU A 55 21.12 -27.26 10.60
N ALA A 56 21.29 -27.74 9.37
CA ALA A 56 20.64 -27.17 8.18
C ALA A 56 19.10 -27.26 8.22
N GLN A 57 18.53 -28.27 8.88
CA GLN A 57 17.08 -28.41 9.06
C GLN A 57 16.54 -27.38 10.05
N LEU A 58 17.25 -27.13 11.15
CA LEU A 58 16.83 -26.15 12.15
C LEU A 58 16.79 -24.73 11.56
N VAL A 59 17.79 -24.39 10.74
CA VAL A 59 17.82 -23.10 10.03
C VAL A 59 16.69 -23.01 9.01
N ALA A 60 16.46 -24.06 8.22
CA ALA A 60 15.36 -24.08 7.25
C ALA A 60 13.97 -23.96 7.94
N SER A 61 13.75 -24.64 9.06
CA SER A 61 12.50 -24.52 9.84
C SER A 61 12.32 -23.09 10.38
N ALA A 62 13.37 -22.48 10.92
CA ALA A 62 13.29 -21.12 11.44
C ALA A 62 12.96 -20.08 10.36
N ILE A 63 13.51 -20.26 9.15
CA ILE A 63 13.20 -19.40 7.99
C ILE A 63 11.74 -19.59 7.56
N TYR A 64 11.29 -20.84 7.45
CA TYR A 64 9.90 -21.17 7.11
C TYR A 64 8.91 -20.55 8.10
N ASP A 65 9.15 -20.74 9.41
CA ASP A 65 8.29 -20.22 10.46
C ASP A 65 8.25 -18.68 10.44
N TRP A 66 9.39 -18.02 10.19
CA TRP A 66 9.43 -16.57 10.10
C TRP A 66 8.58 -16.05 8.95
N PHE A 67 8.76 -16.56 7.73
CA PHE A 67 7.96 -16.13 6.58
C PHE A 67 6.48 -16.44 6.76
N SER A 68 6.14 -17.62 7.28
CA SER A 68 4.76 -18.01 7.55
C SER A 68 4.06 -17.06 8.53
N MET A 69 4.75 -16.58 9.57
CA MET A 69 4.16 -15.65 10.53
C MET A 69 3.98 -14.23 9.98
N HIS A 70 4.84 -13.78 9.06
CA HIS A 70 4.84 -12.40 8.57
C HIS A 70 4.13 -12.24 7.21
N GLN A 71 3.65 -13.32 6.59
CA GLN A 71 2.97 -13.28 5.29
C GLN A 71 1.72 -12.39 5.30
N GLU A 72 0.92 -12.45 6.37
CA GLU A 72 -0.27 -11.61 6.52
C GLU A 72 0.11 -10.13 6.68
N GLU A 73 1.19 -9.83 7.39
CA GLU A 73 1.68 -8.45 7.59
C GLU A 73 2.19 -7.84 6.27
N LEU A 74 2.95 -8.61 5.48
CA LEU A 74 3.44 -8.20 4.16
C LEU A 74 2.28 -7.89 3.20
N THR A 75 1.25 -8.73 3.20
CA THR A 75 0.06 -8.53 2.35
C THR A 75 -0.82 -7.37 2.86
N GLY A 76 -0.96 -7.23 4.19
CA GLY A 76 -1.77 -6.20 4.83
C GLY A 76 -1.20 -4.79 4.70
N LEU A 77 0.13 -4.65 4.61
CA LEU A 77 0.81 -3.36 4.45
C LEU A 77 0.36 -2.65 3.16
N GLY A 78 0.37 -3.37 2.03
CA GLY A 78 -0.04 -2.82 0.73
C GLY A 78 -1.47 -2.32 0.74
N THR A 79 -2.37 -3.16 1.26
CA THR A 79 -3.79 -2.80 1.44
C THR A 79 -3.96 -1.53 2.27
N THR A 80 -3.20 -1.39 3.36
CA THR A 80 -3.28 -0.21 4.24
C THR A 80 -2.83 1.05 3.52
N VAL A 81 -1.69 1.00 2.83
CA VAL A 81 -1.15 2.15 2.10
C VAL A 81 -2.08 2.57 0.97
N VAL A 82 -2.54 1.63 0.15
CA VAL A 82 -3.51 1.90 -0.93
C VAL A 82 -4.77 2.56 -0.37
N ASN A 83 -5.37 2.00 0.68
CA ASN A 83 -6.57 2.57 1.27
C ASN A 83 -6.37 3.99 1.79
N VAL A 84 -5.26 4.27 2.48
CA VAL A 84 -4.98 5.60 3.01
C VAL A 84 -4.80 6.61 1.87
N THR A 85 -4.01 6.27 0.85
CA THR A 85 -3.74 7.18 -0.26
C THR A 85 -4.98 7.44 -1.10
N THR A 86 -5.75 6.39 -1.43
CA THR A 86 -7.01 6.51 -2.19
C THR A 86 -8.03 7.35 -1.44
N ASN A 87 -8.28 7.07 -0.15
CA ASN A 87 -9.23 7.86 0.64
C ASN A 87 -8.80 9.34 0.78
N THR A 88 -7.50 9.60 0.84
CA THR A 88 -6.97 10.97 0.94
C THR A 88 -7.14 11.72 -0.38
N ALA A 89 -6.84 11.08 -1.51
CA ALA A 89 -7.05 11.64 -2.85
C ALA A 89 -8.53 11.96 -3.08
N ASP A 90 -9.43 11.02 -2.75
CA ASP A 90 -10.87 11.19 -2.91
C ASP A 90 -11.42 12.33 -2.03
N ALA A 91 -10.93 12.46 -0.79
CA ALA A 91 -11.33 13.55 0.11
C ALA A 91 -10.92 14.93 -0.42
N VAL A 92 -9.71 15.05 -0.99
CA VAL A 92 -9.23 16.30 -1.59
C VAL A 92 -10.01 16.64 -2.86
N GLN A 93 -10.33 15.63 -3.69
CA GLN A 93 -11.18 15.85 -4.86
C GLN A 93 -12.58 16.34 -4.46
N SER A 94 -13.18 15.72 -3.44
CA SER A 94 -14.50 16.16 -2.94
C SER A 94 -14.48 17.59 -2.40
N TYR A 95 -13.36 18.03 -1.81
CA TYR A 95 -13.20 19.42 -1.37
C TYR A 95 -13.16 20.39 -2.56
N LEU A 96 -12.41 20.05 -3.62
CA LEU A 96 -12.34 20.86 -4.84
C LEU A 96 -13.71 21.00 -5.50
N ASP A 97 -14.45 19.89 -5.62
CA ASP A 97 -15.78 19.88 -6.23
C ASP A 97 -16.75 20.76 -5.42
N HIS A 98 -16.69 20.68 -4.09
CA HIS A 98 -17.52 21.52 -3.20
C HIS A 98 -17.16 23.01 -3.27
N ASP A 99 -15.88 23.36 -3.42
CA ASP A 99 -15.44 24.74 -3.59
C ASP A 99 -15.94 25.33 -4.92
N GLU A 100 -15.86 24.54 -6.01
CA GLU A 100 -16.40 24.92 -7.32
C GLU A 100 -17.92 25.13 -7.28
N ASP A 101 -18.66 24.18 -6.69
CA ASP A 101 -20.12 24.30 -6.53
C ASP A 101 -20.52 25.53 -5.70
N SER A 102 -19.81 25.77 -4.59
CA SER A 102 -20.04 26.95 -3.74
C SER A 102 -19.78 28.25 -4.50
N ALA A 103 -18.71 28.31 -5.29
CA ALA A 103 -18.38 29.47 -6.11
C ALA A 103 -19.46 29.75 -7.17
N LEU A 104 -20.02 28.71 -7.78
CA LEU A 104 -21.12 28.82 -8.75
C LEU A 104 -22.41 29.35 -8.09
N GLU A 105 -22.73 28.93 -6.87
CA GLU A 105 -23.88 29.46 -6.13
C GLU A 105 -23.74 30.96 -5.84
N PHE A 106 -22.56 31.39 -5.38
CA PHE A 106 -22.28 32.81 -5.16
C PHE A 106 -22.43 33.64 -6.45
N GLN A 107 -21.98 33.12 -7.59
CA GLN A 107 -22.16 33.80 -8.88
C GLN A 107 -23.64 33.93 -9.25
N ARG A 108 -24.44 32.88 -9.07
CA ARG A 108 -25.88 32.91 -9.34
C ARG A 108 -26.63 33.90 -8.44
N ALA A 109 -26.25 33.99 -7.17
CA ALA A 109 -26.86 34.91 -6.20
C ALA A 109 -26.49 36.38 -6.44
N ALA A 110 -25.42 36.66 -7.19
CA ALA A 110 -24.97 38.01 -7.54
C ALA A 110 -25.62 38.58 -8.81
N THR A 111 -26.40 37.78 -9.55
CA THR A 111 -27.20 38.16 -10.74
C THR A 111 -28.66 38.39 -10.41
#